data_AF-A0AAD9GTP1-F1
#
_entry.id   AF-A0AAD9GTP1-F1
#
_cell.length_a   1.000
_cell.length_b   1.000
_cell.length_c   1.000
_cell.angle_alpha   90.00
_cell.angle_beta   90.00
_cell.angle_gamma   90.00
#
_symmetry.space_group_name_H-M   'P 1'
#
loop_
_entity.id
_entity.type
_entity.pdbx_description
1 polymer ?
#
loop_
_entity_poly.entity_id
_entity_poly.type
_entity_poly.pdbx_seq_one_letter_code
_entity_poly.pdbx_strand_id
1 'polypeptide(L)'
;MDPTATSYSSHSRRPREPPQPTKTTSTRSRLFVLLATLVAAALLIAFIFYSIYDKHSRNSVYLLQGCLAVGLLEKSWWHYRIRQRFLAPLEASVTALFATGDHERPQPDPREYERELRDRMEPKAYAVTKFTDRYLKDVRGAAAVTAFVAASVITTVGTVIAVYAEKEVAVCAAMGCFAGVLCACFAPTPSDGVAILVHEGALTVTAMNTMIAHYTGSETQILDYLFVALAGWVIIVISRIIASKKLLECFLMVTLDTVALLHVTLIFMEVVDFVEHPLANNLPRELAAFFVSIASAEFGHYLFGLVMTELLSGYSRRWKHTSPRVYGAADYVVSVAFGISGMLVWMVWVRVTDTSVWNVVAVVGAVALSQVGRSFMTLIHETAMAPPWSRTTFTIWNNGIMELMNPFLVGWIVFHPYAKKILEAEGGY
;
A
#
# COMPACT_ATOMS: atom_id res chain seq x y z
N MET A 1 -8.14 -14.75 -74.66
CA MET A 1 -7.80 -13.47 -73.99
C MET A 1 -7.96 -13.68 -72.50
N ASP A 2 -6.85 -13.67 -71.78
CA ASP A 2 -6.78 -13.47 -70.31
C ASP A 2 -7.48 -12.16 -69.88
N PRO A 3 -7.62 -11.81 -68.59
CA PRO A 3 -7.64 -12.62 -67.35
C PRO A 3 -8.85 -12.26 -66.44
N THR A 4 -9.19 -13.13 -65.48
CA THR A 4 -10.09 -12.82 -64.36
C THR A 4 -9.35 -12.06 -63.25
N ALA A 5 -9.75 -10.81 -63.04
CA ALA A 5 -9.31 -9.95 -61.95
C ALA A 5 -10.17 -10.11 -60.68
N THR A 6 -9.51 -10.43 -59.58
CA THR A 6 -9.69 -9.96 -58.19
C THR A 6 -10.94 -9.16 -57.80
N SER A 7 -11.64 -9.65 -56.77
CA SER A 7 -12.13 -8.81 -55.65
C SER A 7 -12.38 -9.68 -54.40
N TYR A 8 -11.39 -9.74 -53.51
CA TYR A 8 -11.55 -10.23 -52.14
C TYR A 8 -11.88 -9.04 -51.26
N SER A 9 -13.12 -8.93 -50.78
CA SER A 9 -13.47 -7.98 -49.72
C SER A 9 -13.18 -8.61 -48.35
N SER A 10 -12.19 -8.06 -47.67
CA SER A 10 -11.76 -8.37 -46.31
C SER A 10 -12.71 -7.76 -45.26
N HIS A 11 -13.79 -8.46 -44.90
CA HIS A 11 -14.50 -8.16 -43.65
C HIS A 11 -13.82 -8.85 -42.46
N SER A 12 -12.96 -8.06 -41.81
CA SER A 12 -12.44 -8.24 -40.45
C SER A 12 -13.51 -8.75 -39.48
N ARG A 13 -13.49 -10.04 -39.18
CA ARG A 13 -14.17 -10.61 -38.01
C ARG A 13 -13.36 -10.23 -36.78
N ARG A 14 -13.76 -9.15 -36.09
CA ARG A 14 -13.33 -8.91 -34.70
C ARG A 14 -13.68 -10.13 -33.84
N PRO A 15 -12.76 -10.63 -33.00
CA PRO A 15 -13.11 -11.64 -32.02
C PRO A 15 -14.18 -11.09 -31.06
N ARG A 16 -15.30 -11.80 -30.98
CA ARG A 16 -16.34 -11.58 -29.97
C ARG A 16 -15.72 -11.93 -28.62
N GLU A 17 -15.61 -10.94 -27.73
CA GLU A 17 -15.24 -11.17 -26.32
C GLU A 17 -16.18 -12.23 -25.71
N PRO A 18 -15.65 -13.22 -24.97
CA PRO A 18 -16.50 -14.15 -24.25
C PRO A 18 -17.24 -13.43 -23.11
N PRO A 19 -18.50 -13.78 -22.83
CA PRO A 19 -19.28 -13.14 -21.78
C PRO A 19 -18.61 -13.38 -20.42
N GLN A 20 -18.30 -12.30 -19.71
CA GLN A 20 -17.86 -12.36 -18.32
C GLN A 20 -18.95 -13.04 -17.47
N PRO A 21 -18.59 -13.92 -16.51
CA PRO A 21 -19.55 -14.48 -15.58
C PRO A 21 -20.14 -13.37 -14.72
N THR A 22 -21.40 -13.04 -14.98
CA THR A 22 -22.25 -12.17 -14.15
C THR A 22 -22.46 -12.81 -12.78
N LYS A 23 -21.54 -12.55 -11.83
CA LYS A 23 -21.89 -12.58 -10.42
C LYS A 23 -22.63 -11.28 -10.12
N THR A 24 -23.95 -11.36 -10.11
CA THR A 24 -24.85 -10.33 -9.55
C THR A 24 -24.54 -10.18 -8.06
N THR A 25 -23.53 -9.37 -7.75
CA THR A 25 -23.26 -8.87 -6.40
C THR A 25 -24.37 -7.86 -6.09
N SER A 26 -25.23 -8.23 -5.14
CA SER A 26 -26.35 -7.41 -4.67
C SER A 26 -25.90 -5.99 -4.29
N THR A 27 -26.66 -4.96 -4.69
CA THR A 27 -26.43 -3.55 -4.33
C THR A 27 -26.27 -3.34 -2.83
N ARG A 28 -26.99 -4.13 -2.02
CA ARG A 28 -26.88 -4.12 -0.55
C ARG A 28 -25.51 -4.58 -0.05
N SER A 29 -24.83 -5.49 -0.77
CA SER A 29 -23.49 -5.94 -0.38
C SER A 29 -22.42 -4.91 -0.73
N ARG A 30 -22.59 -4.14 -1.81
CA ARG A 30 -21.63 -3.08 -2.20
C ARG A 30 -21.71 -1.87 -1.28
N LEU A 31 -22.93 -1.42 -0.95
CA LEU A 31 -23.14 -0.36 0.03
C LEU A 31 -22.66 -0.76 1.43
N PHE A 32 -22.91 -2.01 1.85
CA PHE A 32 -22.42 -2.52 3.12
C PHE A 32 -20.89 -2.62 3.16
N VAL A 33 -20.25 -3.12 2.09
CA VAL A 33 -18.79 -3.14 1.99
C VAL A 33 -18.25 -1.72 2.02
N LEU A 34 -18.83 -0.79 1.25
CA LEU A 34 -18.42 0.62 1.21
C LEU A 34 -18.58 1.32 2.56
N LEU A 35 -19.67 1.05 3.29
CA LEU A 35 -19.90 1.59 4.62
C LEU A 35 -18.95 0.97 5.65
N ALA A 36 -18.75 -0.35 5.62
CA ALA A 36 -17.80 -1.05 6.48
C ALA A 36 -16.36 -0.58 6.24
N THR A 37 -16.01 -0.25 4.99
CA THR A 37 -14.69 0.29 4.65
C THR A 37 -14.52 1.73 5.07
N LEU A 38 -15.54 2.57 4.88
CA LEU A 38 -15.52 3.94 5.37
C LEU A 38 -15.43 3.97 6.90
N VAL A 39 -16.14 3.08 7.57
CA VAL A 39 -16.07 2.95 9.03
C VAL A 39 -14.72 2.40 9.48
N ALA A 40 -14.17 1.36 8.84
CA ALA A 40 -12.87 0.82 9.19
C ALA A 40 -11.73 1.83 8.93
N ALA A 41 -11.79 2.54 7.80
CA ALA A 41 -10.86 3.62 7.47
C ALA A 41 -10.98 4.77 8.46
N ALA A 42 -12.18 5.27 8.69
CA ALA A 42 -12.44 6.32 9.65
C ALA A 42 -12.03 5.92 11.06
N LEU A 43 -12.19 4.65 11.46
CA LEU A 43 -11.74 4.14 12.75
C LEU A 43 -10.21 4.05 12.83
N LEU A 44 -9.53 3.54 11.81
CA LEU A 44 -8.08 3.44 11.78
C LEU A 44 -7.42 4.83 11.80
N ILE A 45 -7.97 5.76 11.02
CA ILE A 45 -7.56 7.17 10.98
C ILE A 45 -7.92 7.88 12.29
N ALA A 46 -9.13 7.65 12.83
CA ALA A 46 -9.54 8.21 14.11
C ALA A 46 -8.69 7.65 15.26
N PHE A 47 -8.19 6.42 15.18
CA PHE A 47 -7.33 5.86 16.23
C PHE A 47 -5.94 6.49 16.22
N ILE A 48 -5.34 6.68 15.04
CA ILE A 48 -4.09 7.44 14.88
C ILE A 48 -4.28 8.87 15.40
N PHE A 49 -5.34 9.53 14.96
CA PHE A 49 -5.64 10.91 15.30
C PHE A 49 -6.00 11.12 16.78
N TYR A 50 -6.84 10.24 17.35
CA TYR A 50 -7.26 10.30 18.75
C TYR A 50 -6.06 10.09 19.69
N SER A 51 -5.16 9.17 19.35
CA SER A 51 -3.92 8.97 20.13
C SER A 51 -3.04 10.23 20.13
N ILE A 52 -2.92 10.93 19.00
CA ILE A 52 -2.17 12.20 18.92
C ILE A 52 -2.89 13.31 19.71
N TYR A 53 -4.21 13.41 19.56
CA TYR A 53 -5.02 14.45 20.23
C TYR A 53 -5.03 14.31 21.76
N ASP A 54 -5.06 13.08 22.28
CA ASP A 54 -5.11 12.78 23.71
C ASP A 54 -3.73 12.66 24.37
N LYS A 55 -2.67 13.22 23.75
CA LYS A 55 -1.27 13.18 24.23
C LYS A 55 -0.70 11.76 24.43
N HIS A 56 -1.28 10.77 23.76
CA HIS A 56 -0.79 9.39 23.71
C HIS A 56 -0.12 9.12 22.36
N SER A 57 0.73 10.04 21.89
CA SER A 57 1.40 9.98 20.58
C SER A 57 2.14 8.65 20.37
N ARG A 58 2.74 8.10 21.44
CA ARG A 58 3.43 6.80 21.44
C ARG A 58 2.56 5.61 21.02
N ASN A 59 1.28 5.60 21.40
CA ASN A 59 0.35 4.54 20.99
C ASN A 59 0.11 4.54 19.49
N SER A 60 0.22 5.71 18.85
CA SER A 60 0.09 5.79 17.40
C SER A 60 1.29 5.13 16.69
N VAL A 61 2.50 5.18 17.26
CA VAL A 61 3.68 4.48 16.71
C VAL A 61 3.47 2.96 16.64
N TYR A 62 2.90 2.35 17.68
CA TYR A 62 2.60 0.91 17.69
C TYR A 62 1.58 0.53 16.61
N LEU A 63 0.59 1.39 16.39
CA LEU A 63 -0.38 1.18 15.33
C LEU A 63 0.23 1.41 13.94
N LEU A 64 1.13 2.38 13.78
CA LEU A 64 1.86 2.62 12.55
C LEU A 64 2.74 1.42 12.18
N GLN A 65 3.39 0.75 13.15
CA GLN A 65 4.10 -0.52 12.95
C GLN A 65 3.17 -1.62 12.43
N GLY A 66 2.01 -1.81 13.07
CA GLY A 66 1.01 -2.77 12.60
C GLY A 66 0.51 -2.47 11.18
N CYS A 67 0.26 -1.19 10.88
CA CYS A 67 -0.15 -0.71 9.56
C CYS A 67 0.93 -0.91 8.51
N LEU A 68 2.19 -0.64 8.84
CA LEU A 68 3.34 -0.86 7.96
C LEU A 68 3.46 -2.34 7.62
N ALA A 69 3.52 -3.22 8.62
CA ALA A 69 3.68 -4.65 8.39
C ALA A 69 2.58 -5.24 7.50
N VAL A 70 1.32 -4.90 7.77
CA VAL A 70 0.18 -5.41 7.00
C VAL A 70 0.11 -4.77 5.60
N GLY A 71 0.45 -3.49 5.49
CA GLY A 71 0.54 -2.80 4.19
C GLY A 71 1.67 -3.34 3.31
N LEU A 72 2.83 -3.67 3.90
CA LEU A 72 3.95 -4.32 3.22
C LEU A 72 3.61 -5.75 2.82
N LEU A 73 2.85 -6.48 3.64
CA LEU A 73 2.33 -7.79 3.28
C LEU A 73 1.49 -7.68 2.00
N GLU A 74 0.47 -6.82 2.00
CA GLU A 74 -0.38 -6.58 0.83
C GLU A 74 0.44 -6.17 -0.41
N LYS A 75 1.36 -5.21 -0.23
CA LYS A 75 2.25 -4.73 -1.30
C LYS A 75 3.19 -5.81 -1.82
N SER A 76 3.70 -6.70 -0.98
CA SER A 76 4.56 -7.81 -1.38
C SER A 76 3.84 -8.78 -2.33
N TRP A 77 2.55 -9.01 -2.12
CA TRP A 77 1.71 -9.81 -3.00
C TRP A 77 1.47 -9.12 -4.35
N TRP A 78 1.24 -7.81 -4.36
CA TRP A 78 1.13 -7.05 -5.60
C TRP A 78 2.44 -7.07 -6.39
N HIS A 79 3.57 -6.84 -5.70
CA HIS A 79 4.90 -6.90 -6.30
C HIS A 79 5.21 -8.29 -6.87
N TYR A 80 4.83 -9.35 -6.16
CA TYR A 80 4.94 -10.72 -6.67
C TYR A 80 4.18 -10.90 -7.99
N ARG A 81 2.91 -10.44 -8.04
CA ARG A 81 2.08 -10.55 -9.25
C ARG A 81 2.63 -9.74 -10.42
N ILE A 82 3.03 -8.50 -10.15
CA ILE A 82 3.69 -7.64 -11.13
C ILE A 82 4.95 -8.33 -11.67
N ARG A 83 5.77 -8.91 -10.79
CA ARG A 83 6.97 -9.66 -11.15
C ARG A 83 6.66 -10.83 -12.07
N GLN A 84 5.70 -11.69 -11.70
CA GLN A 84 5.30 -12.82 -12.54
C GLN A 84 4.75 -12.38 -13.90
N ARG A 85 3.99 -11.28 -13.93
CA ARG A 85 3.42 -10.73 -15.15
C ARG A 85 4.47 -10.19 -16.12
N PHE A 86 5.50 -9.51 -15.61
CA PHE A 86 6.58 -9.00 -16.46
C PHE A 86 7.54 -10.11 -16.91
N LEU A 87 7.80 -11.12 -16.06
CA LEU A 87 8.73 -12.20 -16.39
C LEU A 87 8.13 -13.22 -17.37
N ALA A 88 6.84 -13.55 -17.28
CA ALA A 88 6.24 -14.58 -18.12
C ALA A 88 6.34 -14.32 -19.65
N PRO A 89 6.05 -13.10 -20.17
CA PRO A 89 6.25 -12.79 -21.58
C PRO A 89 7.72 -12.86 -22.00
N LEU A 90 8.63 -12.42 -21.12
CA LEU A 90 10.06 -12.43 -21.40
C LEU A 90 10.59 -13.85 -21.48
N GLU A 91 10.21 -14.73 -20.54
CA GLU A 91 10.55 -16.15 -20.59
C GLU A 91 9.98 -16.83 -21.84
N ALA A 92 8.75 -16.52 -22.23
CA ALA A 92 8.15 -17.05 -23.45
C ALA A 92 8.92 -16.59 -24.71
N SER A 93 9.30 -15.31 -24.79
CA SER A 93 10.05 -14.76 -25.92
C SER A 93 11.47 -15.32 -26.04
N VAL A 94 12.17 -15.47 -24.91
CA VAL A 94 13.49 -16.09 -24.83
C VAL A 94 13.41 -17.57 -25.23
N THR A 95 12.40 -18.28 -24.73
CA THR A 95 12.16 -19.69 -25.11
C THR A 95 11.90 -19.81 -26.62
N ALA A 96 11.13 -18.90 -27.22
CA ALA A 96 10.86 -18.88 -28.65
C ALA A 96 12.13 -18.58 -29.48
N LEU A 97 12.99 -17.69 -29.01
CA LEU A 97 14.26 -17.37 -29.66
C LEU A 97 15.22 -18.57 -29.67
N PHE A 98 15.30 -19.32 -28.57
CA PHE A 98 16.13 -20.52 -28.47
C PHE A 98 15.49 -21.79 -29.05
N ALA A 99 14.18 -21.78 -29.29
CA ALA A 99 13.45 -22.87 -29.94
C ALA A 99 13.47 -22.79 -31.48
N THR A 100 14.26 -21.90 -32.07
CA THR A 100 14.43 -21.71 -33.54
C THR A 100 14.94 -22.95 -34.30
N GLY A 101 15.14 -24.10 -33.63
CA GLY A 101 15.36 -25.41 -34.26
C GLY A 101 14.10 -26.27 -34.45
N ASP A 102 12.99 -26.00 -33.73
CA ASP A 102 11.74 -26.77 -33.80
C ASP A 102 10.59 -25.84 -34.24
N HIS A 103 10.36 -25.77 -35.56
CA HIS A 103 9.34 -24.91 -36.18
C HIS A 103 7.87 -25.28 -35.89
N GLU A 104 7.59 -26.20 -34.96
CA GLU A 104 6.25 -26.74 -34.72
C GLU A 104 5.77 -26.64 -33.27
N ARG A 105 6.11 -25.58 -32.52
CA ARG A 105 5.31 -25.24 -31.33
C ARG A 105 4.19 -24.28 -31.72
N PRO A 106 2.91 -24.69 -31.71
CA PRO A 106 1.80 -23.79 -31.92
C PRO A 106 1.90 -22.66 -30.90
N GLN A 107 1.75 -21.42 -31.36
CA GLN A 107 1.60 -20.28 -30.47
C GLN A 107 0.47 -20.61 -29.49
N PRO A 108 0.73 -20.65 -28.16
CA PRO A 108 -0.28 -21.06 -27.20
C PRO A 108 -1.52 -20.18 -27.35
N ASP A 109 -2.71 -20.78 -27.29
CA ASP A 109 -3.97 -20.04 -27.37
C ASP A 109 -3.91 -18.89 -26.34
N PRO A 110 -4.15 -17.62 -26.73
CA PRO A 110 -4.13 -16.49 -25.80
C PRO A 110 -4.91 -16.74 -24.51
N ARG A 111 -5.99 -17.54 -24.57
CA ARG A 111 -6.80 -17.90 -23.41
C ARG A 111 -6.14 -18.90 -22.47
N GLU A 112 -5.35 -19.82 -23.02
CA GLU A 112 -4.60 -20.80 -22.23
C GLU A 112 -3.40 -20.13 -21.55
N TYR A 113 -2.71 -19.24 -22.27
CA TYR A 113 -1.65 -18.40 -21.72
C TYR A 113 -2.16 -17.49 -20.59
N GLU A 114 -3.33 -16.86 -20.75
CA GLU A 114 -3.93 -16.05 -19.69
C GLU A 114 -4.31 -16.87 -18.44
N ARG A 115 -4.75 -18.12 -18.61
CA ARG A 115 -5.03 -19.03 -17.50
C ARG A 115 -3.75 -19.44 -16.78
N GLU A 116 -2.73 -19.86 -17.52
CA GLU A 116 -1.44 -20.25 -16.94
C GLU A 116 -0.79 -19.07 -16.21
N LEU A 117 -0.86 -17.86 -16.78
CA LEU A 117 -0.40 -16.65 -16.14
C LEU A 117 -1.16 -16.38 -14.84
N ARG A 118 -2.49 -16.53 -14.83
CA ARG A 118 -3.32 -16.35 -13.63
C ARG A 118 -2.98 -17.38 -12.56
N ASP A 119 -2.76 -18.63 -12.94
CA ASP A 119 -2.35 -19.69 -12.02
C ASP A 119 -0.96 -19.43 -11.42
N ARG A 120 -0.03 -18.83 -12.17
CA ARG A 120 1.27 -18.37 -11.65
C ARG A 120 1.16 -17.15 -10.74
N MET A 121 0.18 -16.27 -10.97
CA MET A 121 -0.05 -15.05 -10.18
C MET A 121 -0.84 -15.28 -8.88
N GLU A 122 -1.46 -16.44 -8.70
CA GLU A 122 -2.14 -16.85 -7.47
C GLU A 122 -1.33 -17.92 -6.70
N PRO A 123 -0.30 -17.53 -5.92
CA PRO A 123 0.41 -18.49 -5.09
C PRO A 123 -0.54 -19.24 -4.15
N LYS A 124 -0.51 -20.57 -4.23
CA LYS A 124 -1.24 -21.46 -3.32
C LYS A 124 -0.52 -21.65 -1.97
N ALA A 125 0.61 -20.96 -1.77
CA ALA A 125 1.59 -21.21 -0.72
C ALA A 125 2.09 -19.88 -0.13
N TYR A 126 2.45 -19.91 1.16
CA TYR A 126 3.08 -18.80 1.88
C TYR A 126 4.57 -19.08 2.08
N ALA A 127 5.36 -18.08 2.47
CA ALA A 127 6.77 -18.27 2.79
C ALA A 127 6.99 -19.39 3.82
N VAL A 128 6.09 -19.49 4.81
CA VAL A 128 6.14 -20.52 5.85
C VAL A 128 5.66 -21.90 5.38
N THR A 129 4.90 -22.02 4.27
CA THR A 129 4.29 -23.32 3.91
C THR A 129 5.34 -24.35 3.51
N LYS A 130 6.43 -23.95 2.83
CA LYS A 130 7.55 -24.85 2.54
C LYS A 130 8.16 -25.47 3.80
N PHE A 131 8.17 -24.71 4.90
CA PHE A 131 8.64 -25.20 6.19
C PHE A 131 7.60 -26.12 6.84
N THR A 132 6.33 -25.73 6.85
CA THR A 132 5.27 -26.56 7.44
C THR A 132 5.03 -27.85 6.70
N ASP A 133 5.13 -27.88 5.37
CA ASP A 133 4.95 -29.10 4.57
C ASP A 133 6.04 -30.13 4.88
N ARG A 134 7.24 -29.66 5.23
CA ARG A 134 8.38 -30.52 5.58
C ARG A 134 8.23 -31.18 6.95
N TYR A 135 7.63 -30.49 7.92
CA TYR A 135 7.63 -30.91 9.34
C TYR A 135 6.25 -31.30 9.89
N LEU A 136 5.17 -30.72 9.37
CA LEU A 136 3.81 -30.81 9.94
C LEU A 136 2.79 -31.50 9.02
N LYS A 137 3.21 -32.03 7.86
CA LYS A 137 2.43 -32.84 6.88
C LYS A 137 0.90 -32.59 6.89
N ASP A 138 0.43 -31.72 6.00
CA ASP A 138 -0.99 -31.49 5.65
C ASP A 138 -1.97 -31.17 6.80
N VAL A 139 -1.47 -30.72 7.95
CA VAL A 139 -2.33 -30.21 9.03
C VAL A 139 -2.93 -28.86 8.61
N ARG A 140 -4.26 -28.81 8.49
CA ARG A 140 -5.00 -27.55 8.23
C ARG A 140 -4.65 -26.51 9.30
N GLY A 141 -4.19 -25.35 8.85
CA GLY A 141 -3.81 -24.26 9.74
C GLY A 141 -2.38 -24.33 10.29
N ALA A 142 -1.57 -25.33 9.93
CA ALA A 142 -0.17 -25.43 10.36
C ALA A 142 0.62 -24.15 10.07
N ALA A 143 0.47 -23.57 8.87
CA ALA A 143 1.12 -22.32 8.49
C ALA A 143 0.79 -21.16 9.44
N ALA A 144 -0.48 -21.02 9.84
CA ALA A 144 -0.89 -19.97 10.77
C ALA A 144 -0.31 -20.22 12.17
N VAL A 145 -0.41 -21.46 12.68
CA VAL A 145 0.13 -21.81 14.00
C VAL A 145 1.65 -21.60 14.05
N THR A 146 2.39 -22.05 13.03
CA THR A 146 3.83 -21.83 12.95
C THR A 146 4.19 -20.35 12.86
N ALA A 147 3.43 -19.55 12.09
CA ALA A 147 3.65 -18.11 12.01
C ALA A 147 3.41 -17.42 13.37
N PHE A 148 2.33 -17.77 14.08
CA PHE A 148 2.06 -17.24 15.42
C PHE A 148 3.13 -17.65 16.43
N VAL A 149 3.55 -18.92 16.44
CA VAL A 149 4.60 -19.39 17.34
C VAL A 149 5.93 -18.70 17.05
N ALA A 150 6.31 -18.58 15.77
CA ALA A 150 7.53 -17.87 15.38
C ALA A 150 7.49 -16.39 15.78
N ALA A 151 6.37 -15.71 15.50
CA ALA A 151 6.16 -14.33 15.90
C ALA A 151 6.23 -14.16 17.42
N SER A 152 5.56 -15.01 18.20
CA SER A 152 5.60 -14.98 19.66
C SER A 152 7.01 -15.21 20.22
N VAL A 153 7.73 -16.23 19.72
CA VAL A 153 9.11 -16.53 20.18
C VAL A 153 10.04 -15.35 19.89
N ILE A 154 10.03 -14.83 18.66
CA ILE A 154 10.89 -13.69 18.30
C ILE A 154 10.50 -12.44 19.09
N THR A 155 9.21 -12.21 19.31
CA THR A 155 8.72 -11.13 20.17
C THR A 155 9.24 -11.27 21.59
N THR A 156 9.17 -12.47 22.18
CA THR A 156 9.71 -12.71 23.52
C THR A 156 11.20 -12.42 23.56
N VAL A 157 11.99 -12.92 22.60
CA VAL A 157 13.43 -12.64 22.52
C VAL A 157 13.70 -11.14 22.37
N GLY A 158 13.02 -10.46 21.45
CA GLY A 158 13.15 -9.02 21.22
C GLY A 158 12.80 -8.20 22.47
N THR A 159 11.70 -8.55 23.15
CA THR A 159 11.33 -7.92 24.41
C THR A 159 12.37 -8.14 25.49
N VAL A 160 12.90 -9.36 25.68
CA VAL A 160 13.93 -9.65 26.69
C VAL A 160 15.19 -8.82 26.46
N ILE A 161 15.61 -8.65 25.20
CA ILE A 161 16.74 -7.76 24.86
C ILE A 161 16.41 -6.31 25.21
N ALA A 162 15.18 -5.89 24.93
CA ALA A 162 14.70 -4.53 25.21
C ALA A 162 14.22 -4.31 26.67
N VAL A 163 14.14 -5.35 27.51
CA VAL A 163 13.71 -5.24 28.93
C VAL A 163 14.74 -4.46 29.75
N TYR A 164 16.00 -4.40 29.29
CA TYR A 164 17.01 -3.52 29.87
C TYR A 164 16.83 -2.04 29.46
N ALA A 165 15.83 -1.72 28.63
CA ALA A 165 15.44 -0.38 28.25
C ALA A 165 14.10 0.02 28.88
N GLU A 166 13.64 1.24 28.58
CA GLU A 166 12.34 1.75 29.02
C GLU A 166 11.17 0.90 28.54
N LYS A 167 10.09 0.86 29.34
CA LYS A 167 8.91 0.03 29.06
C LYS A 167 8.32 0.30 27.67
N GLU A 168 8.28 1.56 27.26
CA GLU A 168 7.75 1.99 25.96
C GLU A 168 8.61 1.50 24.78
N VAL A 169 9.93 1.43 24.97
CA VAL A 169 10.89 0.92 23.98
C VAL A 169 10.73 -0.61 23.85
N ALA A 170 10.52 -1.31 24.98
CA ALA A 170 10.26 -2.74 24.98
C ALA A 170 8.95 -3.09 24.25
N VAL A 171 7.89 -2.29 24.43
CA VAL A 171 6.61 -2.46 23.70
C VAL A 171 6.79 -2.17 22.20
N CYS A 172 7.56 -1.14 21.84
CA CYS A 172 7.89 -0.83 20.45
C CYS A 172 8.61 -2.00 19.75
N ALA A 173 9.62 -2.56 20.41
CA ALA A 173 10.34 -3.73 19.93
C ALA A 173 9.41 -4.95 19.82
N ALA A 174 8.55 -5.17 20.83
CA ALA A 174 7.59 -6.26 20.84
C ALA A 174 6.66 -6.21 19.61
N MET A 175 6.07 -5.04 19.37
CA MET A 175 5.08 -4.85 18.33
C MET A 175 5.70 -4.96 16.93
N GLY A 176 6.83 -4.29 16.70
CA GLY A 176 7.57 -4.40 15.43
C GLY A 176 8.03 -5.84 15.14
N CYS A 177 8.59 -6.55 16.12
CA CYS A 177 8.98 -7.95 15.97
C CYS A 177 7.76 -8.85 15.68
N PHE A 178 6.67 -8.68 16.43
CA PHE A 178 5.48 -9.51 16.27
C PHE A 178 4.84 -9.32 14.89
N ALA A 179 4.53 -8.07 14.53
CA ALA A 179 3.88 -7.76 13.26
C ALA A 179 4.78 -8.08 12.06
N GLY A 180 6.05 -7.72 12.13
CA GLY A 180 7.03 -8.00 11.08
C GLY A 180 7.17 -9.49 10.80
N VAL A 181 7.38 -10.31 11.84
CA VAL A 181 7.53 -11.76 11.67
C VAL A 181 6.23 -12.41 11.20
N LEU A 182 5.10 -12.04 11.79
CA LEU A 182 3.80 -12.59 11.39
C LEU A 182 3.54 -12.31 9.90
N CYS A 183 3.75 -11.07 9.45
CA CYS A 183 3.57 -10.67 8.06
C CYS A 183 4.61 -11.32 7.13
N ALA A 184 5.86 -11.41 7.55
CA ALA A 184 6.91 -12.08 6.77
C ALA A 184 6.62 -13.57 6.54
N CYS A 185 6.02 -14.27 7.51
CA CYS A 185 5.60 -15.66 7.35
C CYS A 185 4.50 -15.84 6.29
N PHE A 186 3.64 -14.84 6.12
CA PHE A 186 2.56 -14.81 5.13
C PHE A 186 2.96 -14.18 3.79
N ALA A 187 4.21 -13.77 3.61
CA ALA A 187 4.74 -13.28 2.35
C ALA A 187 4.66 -14.36 1.24
N PRO A 188 4.61 -13.97 -0.05
CA PRO A 188 4.49 -14.93 -1.15
C PRO A 188 5.75 -15.79 -1.34
N THR A 189 6.93 -15.27 -0.99
CA THR A 189 8.19 -16.04 -1.00
C THR A 189 9.04 -15.73 0.23
N PRO A 190 9.97 -16.61 0.64
CA PRO A 190 10.87 -16.33 1.76
C PRO A 190 11.72 -15.07 1.57
N SER A 191 12.14 -14.76 0.34
CA SER A 191 12.90 -13.53 0.06
C SER A 191 12.02 -12.29 0.18
N ASP A 192 10.75 -12.36 -0.22
CA ASP A 192 9.78 -11.29 0.01
C ASP A 192 9.52 -11.11 1.53
N GLY A 193 9.53 -12.20 2.31
CA GLY A 193 9.44 -12.15 3.78
C GLY A 193 10.65 -11.45 4.43
N VAL A 194 11.86 -11.70 3.95
CA VAL A 194 13.06 -10.98 4.43
C VAL A 194 12.95 -9.48 4.16
N ALA A 195 12.45 -9.08 2.99
CA ALA A 195 12.24 -7.66 2.69
C ALA A 195 11.27 -7.01 3.71
N ILE A 196 10.13 -7.66 4.01
CA ILE A 196 9.18 -7.17 5.02
C ILE A 196 9.86 -7.00 6.39
N LEU A 197 10.66 -7.99 6.84
CA LEU A 197 11.40 -7.89 8.10
C LEU A 197 12.36 -6.71 8.12
N VAL A 198 13.05 -6.44 7.01
CA VAL A 198 13.99 -5.31 6.93
C VAL A 198 13.25 -3.97 6.98
N HIS A 199 12.15 -3.83 6.26
CA HIS A 199 11.33 -2.61 6.31
C HIS A 199 10.75 -2.36 7.71
N GLU A 200 10.18 -3.38 8.35
CA GLU A 200 9.61 -3.28 9.69
C GLU A 200 10.69 -3.03 10.75
N GLY A 201 11.83 -3.71 10.61
CA GLY A 201 12.99 -3.50 11.46
C GLY A 201 13.52 -2.08 11.33
N ALA A 202 13.56 -1.53 10.12
CA ALA A 202 14.00 -0.16 9.89
C ALA A 202 13.08 0.85 10.59
N LEU A 203 11.74 0.72 10.46
CA LEU A 203 10.80 1.58 11.19
C LEU A 203 10.95 1.43 12.71
N THR A 204 11.07 0.19 13.20
CA THR A 204 11.20 -0.11 14.63
C THR A 204 12.48 0.48 15.21
N VAL A 205 13.60 0.37 14.50
CA VAL A 205 14.88 0.98 14.91
C VAL A 205 14.78 2.50 14.93
N THR A 206 14.17 3.11 13.91
CA THR A 206 13.92 4.56 13.89
C THR A 206 13.06 5.00 15.08
N ALA A 207 11.96 4.30 15.35
CA ALA A 207 11.06 4.58 16.47
C ALA A 207 11.75 4.42 17.84
N MET A 208 12.53 3.35 18.02
CA MET A 208 13.29 3.15 19.26
C MET A 208 14.34 4.24 19.44
N ASN A 209 15.04 4.62 18.37
CA ASN A 209 16.05 5.67 18.39
C ASN A 209 15.44 7.03 18.78
N THR A 210 14.31 7.42 18.20
CA THR A 210 13.63 8.68 18.57
C THR A 210 13.14 8.67 20.01
N MET A 211 12.53 7.55 20.47
CA MET A 211 12.11 7.39 21.87
C MET A 211 13.29 7.50 22.85
N ILE A 212 14.43 6.89 22.55
CA ILE A 212 15.64 6.93 23.40
C ILE A 212 16.27 8.33 23.40
N ALA A 213 16.34 8.99 22.23
CA ALA A 213 16.87 10.35 22.13
C ALA A 213 16.08 11.33 23.01
N HIS A 214 14.74 11.26 22.97
CA HIS A 214 13.89 12.07 23.84
C HIS A 214 14.02 11.71 25.32
N TYR A 215 14.19 10.43 25.67
CA TYR A 215 14.38 10.02 27.05
C TYR A 215 15.71 10.52 27.65
N THR A 216 16.78 10.50 26.86
CA THR A 216 18.14 10.83 27.34
C THR A 216 18.46 12.32 27.32
N GLY A 217 17.62 13.15 26.69
CA GLY A 217 17.87 14.59 26.51
C GLY A 217 19.15 14.89 25.71
N SER A 218 19.67 13.88 25.01
CA SER A 218 20.92 13.95 24.27
C SER A 218 20.66 14.48 22.86
N GLU A 219 21.22 15.66 22.55
CA GLU A 219 21.28 16.18 21.18
C GLU A 219 22.19 15.34 20.25
N THR A 220 22.96 14.38 20.79
CA THR A 220 24.20 13.93 20.13
C THR A 220 24.16 12.58 19.42
N GLN A 221 23.06 11.82 19.44
CA GLN A 221 23.01 10.52 18.73
C GLN A 221 21.62 10.17 18.16
N ILE A 222 20.95 11.11 17.49
CA ILE A 222 19.81 10.74 16.64
C ILE A 222 20.38 10.06 15.40
N LEU A 223 20.30 8.74 15.34
CA LEU A 223 20.53 8.01 14.09
C LEU A 223 19.55 8.55 13.04
N ASP A 224 20.07 9.23 12.01
CA ASP A 224 19.26 9.79 10.94
C ASP A 224 18.40 8.67 10.31
N TYR A 225 17.09 8.87 10.23
CA TYR A 225 16.17 7.90 9.64
C TYR A 225 16.55 7.59 8.19
N LEU A 226 17.16 8.55 7.48
CA LEU A 226 17.65 8.34 6.11
C LEU A 226 18.83 7.34 6.09
N PHE A 227 19.70 7.37 7.10
CA PHE A 227 20.76 6.39 7.27
C PHE A 227 20.19 4.99 7.55
N VAL A 228 19.19 4.89 8.43
CA VAL A 228 18.50 3.62 8.72
C VAL A 228 17.81 3.07 7.47
N ALA A 229 17.12 3.91 6.70
CA ALA A 229 16.48 3.55 5.45
C ALA A 229 17.51 3.09 4.40
N LEU A 230 18.65 3.77 4.28
CA LEU A 230 19.73 3.39 3.36
C LEU A 230 20.35 2.04 3.76
N ALA A 231 20.62 1.82 5.04
CA ALA A 231 21.13 0.55 5.55
C ALA A 231 20.13 -0.59 5.26
N GLY A 232 18.83 -0.36 5.51
CA GLY A 232 17.76 -1.30 5.16
C GLY A 232 17.72 -1.60 3.67
N TRP A 233 17.83 -0.58 2.82
CA TRP A 233 17.90 -0.75 1.36
C TRP A 233 19.07 -1.63 0.93
N VAL A 234 20.27 -1.39 1.49
CA VAL A 234 21.46 -2.21 1.19
C VAL A 234 21.25 -3.68 1.59
N ILE A 235 20.65 -3.93 2.77
CA ILE A 235 20.34 -5.30 3.23
C ILE A 235 19.35 -5.98 2.26
N ILE A 236 18.32 -5.26 1.82
CA ILE A 236 17.35 -5.78 0.83
C ILE A 236 18.08 -6.12 -0.47
N VAL A 237 18.90 -5.22 -1.02
CA VAL A 237 19.64 -5.46 -2.27
C VAL A 237 20.53 -6.71 -2.16
N ILE A 238 21.31 -6.84 -1.08
CA ILE A 238 22.16 -8.01 -0.85
C ILE A 238 21.31 -9.28 -0.74
N SER A 239 20.20 -9.23 0.01
CA SER A 239 19.29 -10.36 0.15
C SER A 239 18.70 -10.81 -1.19
N ARG A 240 18.30 -9.86 -2.05
CA ARG A 240 17.77 -10.15 -3.39
C ARG A 240 18.82 -10.74 -4.33
N ILE A 241 20.05 -10.25 -4.27
CA ILE A 241 21.18 -10.79 -5.04
C ILE A 241 21.47 -12.24 -4.63
N ILE A 242 21.44 -12.55 -3.34
CA ILE A 242 21.66 -13.91 -2.83
C ILE A 242 20.50 -14.84 -3.22
N ALA A 243 19.26 -14.35 -3.15
CA ALA A 243 18.07 -15.15 -3.40
C ALA A 243 17.79 -15.44 -4.88
N SER A 244 18.14 -14.51 -5.79
CA SER A 244 17.81 -14.62 -7.20
C SER A 244 19.01 -15.06 -8.04
N LYS A 245 18.81 -16.12 -8.83
CA LYS A 245 19.81 -16.57 -9.83
C LYS A 245 19.68 -15.83 -11.16
N LYS A 246 18.55 -15.16 -11.43
CA LYS A 246 18.25 -14.47 -12.69
C LYS A 246 18.40 -12.97 -12.50
N LEU A 247 19.24 -12.34 -13.33
CA LEU A 247 19.52 -10.89 -13.26
C LEU A 247 18.25 -10.03 -13.40
N LEU A 248 17.39 -10.34 -14.37
CA LEU A 248 16.16 -9.59 -14.60
C LEU A 248 15.17 -9.70 -13.44
N GLU A 249 15.04 -10.90 -12.88
CA GLU A 249 14.19 -11.14 -11.71
C GLU A 249 14.74 -10.36 -10.50
N CYS A 250 16.05 -10.40 -10.28
CA CYS A 250 16.71 -9.63 -9.22
C CYS A 250 16.49 -8.13 -9.37
N PHE A 251 16.69 -7.59 -10.59
CA PHE A 251 16.48 -6.18 -10.88
C PHE A 251 15.04 -5.76 -10.55
N LEU A 252 14.05 -6.53 -11.01
CA LEU A 252 12.65 -6.22 -10.76
C LEU A 252 12.29 -6.30 -9.27
N MET A 253 12.83 -7.29 -8.53
CA MET A 253 12.67 -7.35 -7.07
C MET A 253 13.22 -6.10 -6.40
N VAL A 254 14.45 -5.70 -6.73
CA VAL A 254 15.10 -4.52 -6.13
C VAL A 254 14.35 -3.23 -6.47
N THR A 255 13.90 -3.05 -7.71
CA THR A 255 13.13 -1.86 -8.11
C THR A 255 11.81 -1.78 -7.35
N LEU A 256 11.06 -2.89 -7.26
CA LEU A 256 9.79 -2.93 -6.55
C LEU A 256 9.97 -2.70 -5.05
N ASP A 257 10.99 -3.30 -4.42
CA ASP A 257 11.27 -3.06 -3.00
C ASP A 257 11.74 -1.62 -2.74
N THR A 258 12.49 -1.01 -3.66
CA THR A 258 12.85 0.41 -3.57
C THR A 258 11.60 1.29 -3.62
N VAL A 259 10.63 0.95 -4.47
CA VAL A 259 9.32 1.62 -4.50
C VAL A 259 8.52 1.36 -3.22
N ALA A 260 8.63 0.18 -2.58
CA ALA A 260 8.05 -0.05 -1.25
C ALA A 260 8.69 0.82 -0.18
N LEU A 261 10.02 0.92 -0.17
CA LEU A 261 10.78 1.70 0.78
C LEU A 261 10.39 3.18 0.71
N LEU A 262 10.42 3.76 -0.49
CA LEU A 262 10.15 5.19 -0.71
C LEU A 262 8.67 5.54 -0.48
N HIS A 263 7.74 4.70 -0.95
CA HIS A 263 6.32 5.00 -0.90
C HIS A 263 5.69 4.69 0.48
N VAL A 264 6.28 3.79 1.27
CA VAL A 264 5.67 3.35 2.53
C VAL A 264 6.62 3.59 3.69
N THR A 265 7.72 2.84 3.77
CA THR A 265 8.59 2.83 4.95
C THR A 265 9.17 4.20 5.28
N LEU A 266 9.68 4.95 4.29
CA LEU A 266 10.29 6.26 4.51
C LEU A 266 9.27 7.27 5.01
N ILE A 267 8.08 7.30 4.40
CA ILE A 267 6.99 8.19 4.84
C ILE A 267 6.56 7.84 6.27
N PHE A 268 6.47 6.55 6.61
CA PHE A 268 6.18 6.12 7.98
C PHE A 268 7.27 6.51 8.98
N MET A 269 8.54 6.42 8.60
CA MET A 269 9.65 6.90 9.43
C MET A 269 9.54 8.40 9.70
N GLU A 270 9.21 9.20 8.67
CA GLU A 270 8.96 10.64 8.83
C GLU A 270 7.77 10.92 9.74
N VAL A 271 6.68 10.17 9.61
CA VAL A 271 5.51 10.30 10.49
C VAL A 271 5.89 9.96 11.94
N VAL A 272 6.69 8.92 12.17
CA VAL A 272 7.15 8.53 13.51
C VAL A 272 8.05 9.60 14.12
N ASP A 273 8.99 10.14 13.35
CA ASP A 273 9.86 11.24 13.79
C ASP A 273 9.04 12.48 14.20
N PHE A 274 8.03 12.81 13.39
CA PHE A 274 7.12 13.91 13.70
C PHE A 274 6.25 13.65 14.94
N VAL A 275 5.65 12.45 15.08
CA VAL A 275 4.74 12.10 16.17
C VAL A 275 5.44 12.07 17.53
N GLU A 276 6.70 11.63 17.56
CA GLU A 276 7.48 11.60 18.80
C GLU A 276 8.07 12.97 19.18
N HIS A 277 8.07 13.94 18.25
CA HIS A 277 8.62 15.27 18.51
C HIS A 277 7.88 15.97 19.69
N PRO A 278 8.59 16.54 20.68
CA PRO A 278 7.98 17.06 21.91
C PRO A 278 6.97 18.20 21.67
N LEU A 279 7.21 18.99 20.60
CA LEU A 279 6.32 20.08 20.19
C LEU A 279 5.16 19.63 19.29
N ALA A 280 5.09 18.35 18.87
CA ALA A 280 3.99 17.86 18.02
C ALA A 280 2.62 17.98 18.71
N ASN A 281 2.60 17.95 20.05
CA ASN A 281 1.41 18.18 20.87
C ASN A 281 0.82 19.60 20.74
N ASN A 282 1.54 20.55 20.14
CA ASN A 282 1.08 21.91 19.89
C ASN A 282 0.32 22.05 18.56
N LEU A 283 0.46 21.08 17.65
CA LEU A 283 -0.13 21.06 16.31
C LEU A 283 -1.38 20.17 16.11
N PRO A 284 -2.16 19.78 17.15
CA PRO A 284 -3.23 18.80 16.95
C PRO A 284 -4.36 19.35 16.07
N ARG A 285 -4.47 20.68 15.93
CA ARG A 285 -5.54 21.31 15.14
C ARG A 285 -5.21 21.34 13.65
N GLU A 286 -3.96 21.67 13.26
CA GLU A 286 -3.51 21.61 11.87
C GLU A 286 -3.47 20.16 11.38
N LEU A 287 -3.00 19.23 12.20
CA LEU A 287 -3.03 17.80 11.88
C LEU A 287 -4.47 17.30 11.68
N ALA A 288 -5.40 17.71 12.55
CA ALA A 288 -6.80 17.36 12.38
C ALA A 288 -7.36 17.87 11.05
N ALA A 289 -7.03 19.12 10.69
CA ALA A 289 -7.46 19.70 9.43
C ALA A 289 -6.93 18.88 8.24
N PHE A 290 -5.66 18.47 8.27
CA PHE A 290 -5.07 17.59 7.27
C PHE A 290 -5.83 16.25 7.15
N PHE A 291 -6.01 15.52 8.25
CA PHE A 291 -6.69 14.22 8.24
C PHE A 291 -8.15 14.32 7.78
N VAL A 292 -8.89 15.29 8.30
CA VAL A 292 -10.31 15.51 7.93
C VAL A 292 -10.44 15.88 6.46
N SER A 293 -9.50 16.68 5.93
CA SER A 293 -9.51 17.08 4.52
C SER A 293 -9.27 15.89 3.59
N ILE A 294 -8.28 15.03 3.90
CA ILE A 294 -8.03 13.83 3.10
C ILE A 294 -9.19 12.84 3.24
N ALA A 295 -9.71 12.62 4.45
CA ALA A 295 -10.87 11.74 4.65
C ALA A 295 -12.12 12.25 3.89
N SER A 296 -12.32 13.56 3.84
CA SER A 296 -13.41 14.18 3.07
C SER A 296 -13.19 14.01 1.56
N ALA A 297 -11.96 14.12 1.08
CA ALA A 297 -11.63 13.88 -0.33
C ALA A 297 -11.89 12.42 -0.74
N GLU A 298 -11.51 11.46 0.10
CA GLU A 298 -11.80 10.04 -0.11
C GLU A 298 -13.31 9.78 -0.11
N PHE A 299 -14.06 10.39 0.81
CA PHE A 299 -15.52 10.32 0.81
C PHE A 299 -16.11 10.85 -0.50
N GLY A 300 -15.61 11.98 -1.00
CA GLY A 300 -15.99 12.55 -2.29
C GLY A 300 -15.78 11.59 -3.46
N HIS A 301 -14.63 10.91 -3.49
CA HIS A 301 -14.32 9.90 -4.50
C HIS A 301 -15.31 8.72 -4.46
N TYR A 302 -15.52 8.13 -3.28
CA TYR A 302 -16.42 6.99 -3.14
C TYR A 302 -17.87 7.36 -3.50
N LEU A 303 -18.30 8.56 -3.10
CA LEU A 303 -19.60 9.10 -3.45
C LEU A 303 -19.73 9.32 -4.96
N PHE A 304 -18.71 9.88 -5.61
CA PHE A 304 -18.68 10.04 -7.06
C PHE A 304 -18.79 8.68 -7.77
N GLY A 305 -18.00 7.69 -7.35
CA GLY A 305 -18.08 6.34 -7.88
C GLY A 305 -19.47 5.72 -7.75
N LEU A 306 -20.13 5.88 -6.59
CA LEU A 306 -21.47 5.36 -6.34
C LEU A 306 -22.52 6.06 -7.22
N VAL A 307 -22.53 7.40 -7.25
CA VAL A 307 -23.47 8.18 -8.05
C VAL A 307 -23.32 7.86 -9.55
N MET A 308 -22.09 7.76 -10.03
CA MET A 308 -21.82 7.52 -11.44
C MET A 308 -22.13 6.09 -11.89
N THR A 309 -21.85 5.10 -11.04
CA THR A 309 -22.09 3.69 -11.35
C THR A 309 -23.52 3.25 -11.12
N GLU A 310 -24.23 3.80 -10.12
CA GLU A 310 -25.59 3.37 -9.77
C GLU A 310 -26.66 4.29 -10.36
N LEU A 311 -26.57 5.61 -10.16
CA LEU A 311 -27.62 6.54 -10.60
C LEU A 311 -27.53 6.85 -12.09
N LEU A 312 -26.32 7.14 -12.58
CA LEU A 312 -26.15 7.62 -13.95
C LEU A 312 -26.11 6.50 -15.01
N SER A 313 -25.72 5.28 -14.62
CA SER A 313 -25.69 4.13 -15.54
C SER A 313 -27.10 3.73 -16.01
N GLY A 314 -28.11 3.92 -15.15
CA GLY A 314 -29.52 3.73 -15.49
C GLY A 314 -30.13 4.85 -16.33
N TYR A 315 -29.68 6.10 -16.14
CA TYR A 315 -30.30 7.28 -16.74
C TYR A 315 -29.65 7.76 -18.04
N SER A 316 -28.35 7.47 -18.30
CA SER A 316 -27.64 8.09 -19.41
C SER A 316 -26.72 7.14 -20.19
N ARG A 317 -27.18 6.75 -21.38
CA ARG A 317 -26.38 6.02 -22.39
C ARG A 317 -25.13 6.79 -22.84
N ARG A 318 -25.14 8.11 -22.62
CA ARG A 318 -24.06 9.06 -22.97
C ARG A 318 -22.81 8.86 -22.12
N TRP A 319 -22.98 8.55 -20.83
CA TRP A 319 -21.87 8.35 -19.89
C TRP A 319 -21.18 7.00 -20.07
N LYS A 320 -21.86 6.02 -20.66
CA LYS A 320 -21.25 4.74 -21.08
C LYS A 320 -20.20 4.92 -22.18
N HIS A 321 -20.20 6.05 -22.88
CA HIS A 321 -19.28 6.38 -23.98
C HIS A 321 -18.32 7.53 -23.63
N THR A 322 -18.36 8.04 -22.40
CA THR A 322 -17.42 9.07 -21.94
C THR A 322 -16.02 8.46 -21.88
N SER A 323 -15.02 9.20 -22.38
CA SER A 323 -13.65 8.72 -22.37
C SER A 323 -13.16 8.54 -20.92
N PRO A 324 -12.35 7.52 -20.63
CA PRO A 324 -11.84 7.25 -19.28
C PRO A 324 -11.05 8.43 -18.70
N ARG A 325 -10.44 9.26 -19.57
CA ARG A 325 -9.73 10.48 -19.16
C ARG A 325 -10.67 11.55 -18.58
N VAL A 326 -11.83 11.75 -19.19
CA VAL A 326 -12.81 12.75 -18.71
C VAL A 326 -13.45 12.28 -17.41
N TYR A 327 -13.72 10.98 -17.29
CA TYR A 327 -14.20 10.40 -16.05
C TYR A 327 -13.21 10.59 -14.89
N GLY A 328 -11.92 10.25 -15.11
CA GLY A 328 -10.89 10.43 -14.08
C GLY A 328 -10.65 11.88 -13.71
N ALA A 329 -10.70 12.81 -14.67
CA ALA A 329 -10.58 14.24 -14.37
C ALA A 329 -11.77 14.77 -13.54
N ALA A 330 -13.00 14.34 -13.85
CA ALA A 330 -14.18 14.73 -13.08
C ALA A 330 -14.15 14.18 -11.65
N ASP A 331 -13.78 12.90 -11.50
CA ASP A 331 -13.58 12.26 -10.20
C ASP A 331 -12.54 12.99 -9.34
N TYR A 332 -11.40 13.34 -9.94
CA TYR A 332 -10.36 14.13 -9.29
C TYR A 332 -10.87 15.49 -8.80
N VAL A 333 -11.55 16.25 -9.67
CA VAL A 333 -12.07 17.58 -9.34
C VAL A 333 -13.11 17.50 -8.21
N VAL A 334 -14.03 16.54 -8.27
CA VAL A 334 -15.05 16.34 -7.23
C VAL A 334 -14.38 15.98 -5.90
N SER A 335 -13.43 15.05 -5.91
CA SER A 335 -12.73 14.61 -4.69
C SER A 335 -11.95 15.76 -4.05
N VAL A 336 -11.24 16.56 -4.84
CA VAL A 336 -10.52 17.76 -4.33
C VAL A 336 -11.51 18.79 -3.77
N ALA A 337 -12.64 19.03 -4.44
CA ALA A 337 -13.66 19.96 -3.94
C ALA A 337 -14.26 19.52 -2.59
N PHE A 338 -14.48 18.21 -2.42
CA PHE A 338 -14.89 17.64 -1.13
C PHE A 338 -13.81 17.80 -0.06
N GLY A 339 -12.54 17.60 -0.40
CA GLY A 339 -11.43 17.82 0.54
C GLY A 339 -11.32 19.28 1.00
N ILE A 340 -11.44 20.24 0.07
CA ILE A 340 -11.48 21.68 0.38
C ILE A 340 -12.68 22.01 1.27
N SER A 341 -13.84 21.42 0.98
CA SER A 341 -15.05 21.63 1.78
C SER A 341 -14.87 21.09 3.21
N GLY A 342 -14.28 19.91 3.36
CA GLY A 342 -13.94 19.32 4.66
C GLY A 342 -12.97 20.19 5.47
N MET A 343 -11.95 20.71 4.81
CA MET A 343 -11.00 21.68 5.39
C MET A 343 -11.73 22.92 5.92
N LEU A 344 -12.56 23.56 5.10
CA LEU A 344 -13.28 24.78 5.46
C LEU A 344 -14.27 24.53 6.61
N VAL A 345 -15.00 23.43 6.58
CA VAL A 345 -15.89 23.04 7.68
C VAL A 345 -15.08 22.86 8.96
N TRP A 346 -13.94 22.17 8.91
CA TRP A 346 -13.11 21.98 10.09
C TRP A 346 -12.55 23.31 10.65
N MET A 347 -11.89 24.10 9.79
CA MET A 347 -11.17 25.31 10.19
C MET A 347 -12.09 26.48 10.56
N VAL A 348 -13.30 26.55 9.99
CA VAL A 348 -14.22 27.69 10.22
C VAL A 348 -15.33 27.33 11.20
N TRP A 349 -15.86 26.10 11.16
CA TRP A 349 -17.06 25.73 11.92
C TRP A 349 -16.78 24.85 13.14
N VAL A 350 -15.83 23.91 13.06
CA VAL A 350 -15.59 22.96 14.16
C VAL A 350 -14.56 23.52 15.14
N ARG A 351 -13.40 23.94 14.65
CA ARG A 351 -12.38 24.60 15.46
C ARG A 351 -11.77 25.74 14.66
N VAL A 352 -12.03 26.96 15.12
CA VAL A 352 -11.40 28.16 14.56
C VAL A 352 -9.89 28.04 14.75
N THR A 353 -9.19 27.77 13.65
CA THR A 353 -7.73 27.72 13.55
C THR A 353 -7.25 28.90 12.73
N ASP A 354 -6.00 29.32 12.92
CA ASP A 354 -5.41 30.36 12.08
C ASP A 354 -5.39 29.92 10.61
N THR A 355 -6.22 30.60 9.81
CA THR A 355 -6.29 30.43 8.36
C THR A 355 -5.12 31.12 7.69
N SER A 356 -3.90 30.77 8.08
CA SER A 356 -2.72 31.26 7.37
C SER A 356 -2.77 30.76 5.93
N VAL A 357 -2.42 31.63 4.97
CA VAL A 357 -2.44 31.29 3.54
C VAL A 357 -1.61 30.03 3.27
N TRP A 358 -0.50 29.87 3.98
CA TRP A 358 0.37 28.70 3.87
C TRP A 358 -0.27 27.41 4.39
N ASN A 359 -1.08 27.46 5.45
CA ASN A 359 -1.84 26.29 5.91
C ASN A 359 -2.80 25.81 4.83
N VAL A 360 -3.57 26.75 4.27
CA VAL A 360 -4.54 26.45 3.20
C VAL A 360 -3.83 25.87 1.98
N VAL A 361 -2.72 26.47 1.54
CA VAL A 361 -1.94 25.97 0.39
C VAL A 361 -1.37 24.57 0.67
N ALA A 362 -0.83 24.33 1.87
CA ALA A 362 -0.28 23.03 2.24
C ALA A 362 -1.35 21.93 2.27
N VAL A 363 -2.50 22.19 2.89
CA VAL A 363 -3.60 21.22 2.97
C VAL A 363 -4.24 20.96 1.60
N VAL A 364 -4.47 22.01 0.79
CA VAL A 364 -4.99 21.85 -0.57
C VAL A 364 -3.99 21.07 -1.44
N GLY A 365 -2.69 21.38 -1.32
CA GLY A 365 -1.63 20.64 -2.01
C GLY A 365 -1.58 19.17 -1.60
N ALA A 366 -1.71 18.88 -0.31
CA ALA A 366 -1.79 17.52 0.21
C ALA A 366 -3.03 16.76 -0.30
N VAL A 367 -4.21 17.40 -0.32
CA VAL A 367 -5.43 16.83 -0.90
C VAL A 367 -5.23 16.54 -2.38
N ALA A 368 -4.74 17.51 -3.16
CA ALA A 368 -4.49 17.35 -4.58
C ALA A 368 -3.52 16.18 -4.87
N LEU A 369 -2.42 16.07 -4.11
CA LEU A 369 -1.44 15.00 -4.28
C LEU A 369 -1.98 13.65 -3.80
N SER A 370 -2.77 13.60 -2.72
CA SER A 370 -3.40 12.37 -2.23
C SER A 370 -4.24 11.68 -3.32
N GLN A 371 -4.97 12.46 -4.12
CA GLN A 371 -5.80 11.96 -5.22
C GLN A 371 -4.95 11.50 -6.42
N VAL A 372 -3.78 12.11 -6.65
CA VAL A 372 -2.79 11.58 -7.60
C VAL A 372 -2.23 10.24 -7.10
N GLY A 373 -1.93 10.14 -5.80
CA GLY A 373 -1.54 8.88 -5.14
C GLY A 373 -2.57 7.77 -5.33
N ARG A 374 -3.87 8.09 -5.29
CA ARG A 374 -4.94 7.14 -5.57
C ARG A 374 -4.92 6.64 -7.02
N SER A 375 -4.62 7.52 -7.98
CA SER A 375 -4.44 7.14 -9.39
C SER A 375 -3.26 6.18 -9.55
N PHE A 376 -2.16 6.41 -8.82
CA PHE A 376 -1.03 5.49 -8.77
C PHE A 376 -1.40 4.11 -8.22
N MET A 377 -2.22 4.05 -7.17
CA MET A 377 -2.75 2.77 -6.64
C MET A 377 -3.64 2.04 -7.65
N THR A 378 -4.44 2.77 -8.41
CA THR A 378 -5.27 2.17 -9.48
C THR A 378 -4.38 1.52 -10.54
N LEU A 379 -3.28 2.19 -10.93
CA LEU A 379 -2.28 1.63 -11.83
C LEU A 379 -1.60 0.37 -11.25
N ILE A 380 -1.27 0.36 -9.95
CA ILE A 380 -0.73 -0.84 -9.27
C ILE A 380 -1.73 -2.00 -9.33
N HIS A 381 -3.02 -1.75 -9.08
CA HIS A 381 -4.05 -2.78 -9.16
C HIS A 381 -4.20 -3.33 -10.58
N GLU A 382 -4.24 -2.46 -11.58
CA GLU A 382 -4.32 -2.85 -12.99
C GLU A 382 -3.08 -3.64 -13.44
N THR A 383 -1.88 -3.24 -12.99
CA THR A 383 -0.62 -3.94 -13.32
C THR A 383 -0.49 -5.26 -12.58
N ALA A 384 -0.89 -5.33 -11.31
CA ALA A 384 -0.91 -6.55 -10.51
C ALA A 384 -2.07 -7.50 -10.86
N MET A 385 -3.03 -7.07 -11.71
CA MET A 385 -4.33 -7.74 -11.91
C MET A 385 -5.05 -8.06 -10.58
N ALA A 386 -4.83 -7.22 -9.57
CA ALA A 386 -5.52 -7.31 -8.31
C ALA A 386 -6.83 -6.51 -8.45
N PRO A 387 -7.99 -7.12 -8.26
CA PRO A 387 -9.23 -6.35 -8.23
C PRO A 387 -9.21 -5.42 -7.00
N PRO A 388 -9.71 -4.18 -7.12
CA PRO A 388 -9.74 -3.25 -6.01
C PRO A 388 -10.56 -3.82 -4.86
N TRP A 389 -10.14 -3.55 -3.64
CA TRP A 389 -10.71 -4.08 -2.41
C TRP A 389 -12.24 -3.90 -2.33
N SER A 390 -12.74 -2.74 -2.77
CA SER A 390 -14.18 -2.42 -2.85
C SER A 390 -15.04 -3.41 -3.66
N ARG A 391 -14.41 -4.26 -4.48
CA ARG A 391 -15.07 -5.21 -5.39
C ARG A 391 -14.81 -6.66 -5.03
N THR A 392 -14.12 -6.96 -3.94
CA THR A 392 -13.73 -8.33 -3.56
C THR A 392 -13.92 -8.69 -2.10
N THR A 393 -13.89 -10.00 -1.83
CA THR A 393 -13.87 -10.57 -0.48
C THR A 393 -12.51 -10.34 0.18
N PHE A 394 -12.50 -10.14 1.51
CA PHE A 394 -11.28 -9.99 2.28
C PHE A 394 -10.32 -11.17 2.09
N THR A 395 -9.08 -10.90 1.73
CA THR A 395 -7.99 -11.89 1.69
C THR A 395 -6.72 -11.30 2.28
N ILE A 396 -5.77 -12.17 2.64
CA ILE A 396 -4.47 -11.76 3.19
C ILE A 396 -3.69 -10.83 2.22
N TRP A 397 -3.91 -10.98 0.91
CA TRP A 397 -3.22 -10.22 -0.14
C TRP A 397 -4.06 -9.08 -0.74
N ASN A 398 -5.30 -8.91 -0.26
CA ASN A 398 -6.20 -7.82 -0.61
C ASN A 398 -7.03 -7.54 0.64
N ASN A 399 -6.43 -6.78 1.55
CA ASN A 399 -6.99 -6.42 2.86
C ASN A 399 -7.43 -4.94 2.90
N GLY A 400 -7.09 -4.17 1.87
CA GLY A 400 -7.51 -2.79 1.68
C GLY A 400 -6.70 -1.78 2.49
N ILE A 401 -5.76 -2.19 3.33
CA ILE A 401 -5.02 -1.29 4.22
C ILE A 401 -4.18 -0.31 3.41
N MET A 402 -3.51 -0.77 2.34
CA MET A 402 -2.77 0.13 1.46
C MET A 402 -3.67 1.08 0.68
N GLU A 403 -4.86 0.65 0.24
CA GLU A 403 -5.83 1.56 -0.40
C GLU A 403 -6.29 2.68 0.55
N LEU A 404 -6.46 2.35 1.84
CA LEU A 404 -6.91 3.29 2.86
C LEU A 404 -5.80 4.24 3.30
N MET A 405 -4.57 3.76 3.43
CA MET A 405 -3.44 4.54 3.92
C MET A 405 -2.77 5.40 2.86
N ASN A 406 -2.74 4.93 1.61
CA ASN A 406 -2.02 5.60 0.52
C ASN A 406 -2.34 7.09 0.34
N PRO A 407 -3.62 7.54 0.36
CA PRO A 407 -3.95 8.96 0.27
C PRO A 407 -3.28 9.80 1.38
N PHE A 408 -3.20 9.26 2.59
CA PHE A 408 -2.56 9.93 3.73
C PHE A 408 -1.05 9.96 3.59
N LEU A 409 -0.42 8.83 3.23
CA LEU A 409 1.02 8.74 3.02
C LEU A 409 1.47 9.74 1.94
N VAL A 410 0.77 9.77 0.81
CA VAL A 410 1.09 10.67 -0.29
C VAL A 410 0.80 12.13 0.07
N GLY A 411 -0.32 12.41 0.75
CA GLY A 411 -0.62 13.75 1.25
C GLY A 411 0.42 14.25 2.26
N TRP A 412 0.95 13.36 3.09
CA TRP A 412 1.96 13.69 4.11
C TRP A 412 3.22 14.26 3.49
N ILE A 413 3.65 13.79 2.31
CA ILE A 413 4.83 14.30 1.59
C ILE A 413 4.79 15.83 1.41
N VAL A 414 3.60 16.39 1.14
CA VAL A 414 3.41 17.83 0.93
C VAL A 414 3.20 18.56 2.26
N PHE A 415 2.50 17.93 3.19
CA PHE A 415 2.15 18.53 4.47
C PHE A 415 3.34 18.56 5.45
N HIS A 416 4.21 17.55 5.41
CA HIS A 416 5.31 17.37 6.35
C HIS A 416 6.29 18.56 6.37
N PRO A 417 6.80 19.09 5.24
CA PRO A 417 7.66 20.28 5.26
C PRO A 417 7.00 21.50 5.89
N TYR A 418 5.68 21.65 5.72
CA TYR A 418 4.92 22.72 6.33
C TYR A 418 4.79 22.52 7.85
N ALA A 419 4.43 21.30 8.28
CA ALA A 419 4.33 20.96 9.69
C ALA A 419 5.68 21.14 10.42
N LYS A 420 6.78 20.71 9.79
CA LYS A 420 8.13 20.90 10.31
C LYS A 420 8.50 22.38 10.46
N LYS A 421 8.17 23.22 9.47
CA LYS A 421 8.42 24.66 9.56
C LYS A 421 7.69 25.33 10.72
N ILE A 422 6.49 24.87 11.08
CA ILE A 422 5.78 25.39 12.26
C ILE A 422 6.48 24.97 13.55
N LEU A 423 6.91 23.71 13.64
CA LEU A 423 7.69 23.20 14.78
C LEU A 423 8.99 24.00 14.98
N GLU A 424 9.71 24.30 13.90
CA GLU A 424 10.94 25.10 13.92
C GLU A 424 10.67 26.55 14.36
N ALA A 425 9.56 27.15 13.92
CA ALA A 425 9.17 28.51 14.29
C ALA A 425 8.76 28.63 15.77
N GLU A 426 8.28 27.55 16.39
CA GLU A 426 8.03 27.46 17.83
C GLU A 426 9.30 27.24 18.67
N GLY A 427 10.48 27.18 18.04
CA GLY A 427 11.78 27.11 18.70
C GLY A 427 12.36 25.70 18.87
N GLY A 428 11.88 24.71 18.11
CA GLY A 428 12.40 23.34 18.16
C GLY A 428 13.09 22.93 16.86
N TYR A 429 14.42 23.14 16.80
CA TYR A 429 15.45 22.24 16.24
C TYR A 429 16.83 22.77 16.57
#